data_AF-A0A5K0W7C4-F1
#
_entry.id   AF-A0A5K0W7C4-F1
#
_cell.length_a   1.000
_cell.length_b   1.000
_cell.length_c   1.000
_cell.angle_alpha   90.00
_cell.angle_beta   90.00
_cell.angle_gamma   90.00
#
_symmetry.space_group_name_H-M   'P 1'
#
loop_
_entity.id
_entity.type
_entity.pdbx_description
1 polymer ?
#
loop_
_entity_poly.entity_id
_entity_poly.type
_entity_poly.pdbx_seq_one_letter_code
_entity_poly.pdbx_strand_id
1 'polypeptide(L)' 'AALKVIGSKLKKVWDFNVDPCSGSNGWLTPGSSTAVMNNVTCNCSFANGTVCHVVS' A
#
# COMPACT_ATOMS: atom_id res chain seq x y z
N ALA A 1 -4.47 1.99 -12.56
CA ALA A 1 -3.04 1.65 -12.52
C ALA A 1 -2.12 2.79 -12.03
N ALA A 2 -2.62 3.72 -11.18
CA ALA A 2 -1.82 4.86 -10.69
C ALA A 2 -0.71 4.43 -9.71
N LEU A 3 -1.03 3.54 -8.77
CA LEU A 3 -0.05 3.00 -7.81
C LEU A 3 1.14 2.29 -8.48
N LYS A 4 0.92 1.66 -9.63
CA LYS A 4 2.01 1.00 -10.40
C LYS A 4 3.02 2.01 -10.91
N VAL A 5 2.54 3.15 -11.44
CA VAL A 5 3.40 4.24 -11.93
C VAL A 5 4.16 4.90 -10.77
N ILE A 6 3.47 5.15 -9.64
CA ILE A 6 4.08 5.72 -8.43
C ILE A 6 5.17 4.80 -7.89
N GLY A 7 4.86 3.51 -7.72
CA GLY A 7 5.80 2.50 -7.25
C GLY A 7 7.04 2.42 -8.13
N SER A 8 6.89 2.43 -9.45
CA SER A 8 8.03 2.44 -10.39
C SER A 8 8.88 3.71 -10.26
N LYS A 9 8.26 4.90 -10.14
CA LYS A 9 9.00 6.18 -9.99
C LYS A 9 9.76 6.26 -8.67
N LEU A 10 9.16 5.75 -7.60
CA LEU A 10 9.73 5.73 -6.25
C LEU A 10 10.61 4.50 -5.97
N LYS A 11 10.83 3.64 -6.97
CA LYS A 11 11.57 2.38 -6.85
C LYS A 11 11.08 1.49 -5.70
N LYS A 12 9.75 1.46 -5.50
CA LYS A 12 9.11 0.60 -4.51
C LYS A 12 8.93 -0.80 -5.06
N VAL A 13 9.21 -1.80 -4.23
CA VAL A 13 9.03 -3.22 -4.55
C VAL A 13 7.70 -3.68 -3.96
N TRP A 14 6.61 -3.24 -4.57
CA TRP A 14 5.25 -3.63 -4.18
C TRP A 14 4.78 -4.81 -5.01
N ASP A 15 4.19 -5.82 -4.37
CA ASP A 15 3.54 -6.91 -5.07
C ASP A 15 2.08 -6.52 -5.40
N PHE A 16 1.84 -6.24 -6.68
CA PHE A 16 0.50 -5.87 -7.18
C PHE A 16 -0.45 -7.07 -7.35
N ASN A 17 -0.01 -8.29 -7.06
CA ASN A 17 -0.85 -9.48 -7.08
C ASN A 17 -1.51 -9.76 -5.72
N VAL A 18 -1.14 -9.01 -4.68
CA VAL A 18 -1.73 -9.13 -3.34
C VAL A 18 -2.54 -7.89 -2.99
N ASP A 19 -3.35 -8.01 -1.94
CA ASP A 19 -4.11 -6.90 -1.39
C ASP A 19 -3.16 -5.84 -0.80
N PRO A 20 -3.14 -4.59 -1.32
CA PRO A 20 -2.33 -3.51 -0.78
C PRO A 20 -2.71 -3.14 0.66
N CYS A 21 -3.97 -3.36 1.07
CA CYS A 21 -4.46 -3.06 2.42
C CYS A 21 -4.03 -4.11 3.45
N SER A 22 -3.49 -5.25 3.02
CA SER A 22 -2.94 -6.26 3.92
C SER A 22 -1.66 -5.81 4.64
N GLY A 23 -1.02 -4.73 4.15
CA GLY A 23 0.27 -4.26 4.64
C GLY A 23 1.44 -5.23 4.40
N SER A 24 1.21 -6.34 3.71
CA SER A 24 2.23 -7.36 3.45
C SER A 24 2.97 -7.09 2.13
N ASN A 25 4.03 -7.85 1.84
CA ASN A 25 4.72 -7.84 0.53
C ASN A 25 5.12 -6.45 0.01
N GLY A 26 5.64 -5.62 0.92
CA GLY A 26 6.19 -4.30 0.62
C GLY A 26 5.18 -3.15 0.68
N TRP A 27 3.89 -3.42 0.85
CA TRP A 27 2.86 -2.37 0.95
C TRP A 27 2.94 -1.57 2.25
N LEU A 28 3.31 -2.22 3.35
CA LEU A 28 3.63 -1.57 4.60
C LEU A 28 5.03 -2.02 5.05
N THR A 29 5.89 -1.05 5.34
CA THR A 29 7.23 -1.31 5.86
C THR A 29 7.46 -0.34 7.01
N PRO A 30 7.49 -0.82 8.28
CA PRO A 30 7.71 0.05 9.43
C PRO A 30 9.01 0.82 9.25
N GLY A 31 8.96 2.13 9.47
CA GLY A 31 10.12 2.99 9.28
C GLY A 31 11.24 2.70 10.26
N SER A 32 12.45 2.55 9.71
CA SER A 32 13.69 2.90 10.39
C SER A 32 14.03 4.35 10.02
N SER A 33 14.76 5.06 10.88
CA SER A 33 15.15 6.47 10.73
C SER A 33 15.90 6.80 9.42
N THR A 34 16.34 5.79 8.68
CA THR A 34 17.10 5.92 7.43
C THR A 34 16.38 5.40 6.18
N ALA A 35 15.17 4.83 6.30
CA ALA A 35 14.48 4.14 5.21
C ALA A 35 13.22 4.88 4.73
N VAL A 36 13.03 4.95 3.41
CA VAL A 36 11.79 5.47 2.81
C VAL A 36 10.66 4.47 3.10
N MET A 37 9.76 4.84 4.02
CA MET A 37 8.64 3.99 4.43
C MET A 37 7.71 3.67 3.25
N ASN A 38 7.12 2.48 3.30
CA ASN A 38 5.92 2.17 2.54
C ASN A 38 4.77 2.23 3.53
N ASN A 39 3.78 3.06 3.26
CA ASN A 39 2.56 3.09 4.03
C ASN A 39 1.42 3.43 3.08
N VAL A 40 0.52 2.47 2.90
CA VAL A 40 -0.73 2.69 2.20
C VAL A 40 -1.84 2.62 3.24
N THR A 41 -2.63 3.68 3.32
CA THR A 41 -3.78 3.73 4.22
C THR A 41 -5.01 3.30 3.45
N CYS A 42 -5.82 2.45 4.08
CA CYS A 42 -7.08 1.98 3.52
C CYS A 42 -8.26 2.35 4.40
N ASN A 43 -9.37 2.67 3.76
CA ASN A 43 -10.67 2.82 4.38
C ASN A 43 -11.54 1.61 4.02
N CYS A 44 -11.86 0.80 5.02
CA CYS A 44 -12.70 -0.39 4.88
C CYS A 44 -14.15 -0.17 5.36
N SER A 45 -14.61 1.06 5.55
CA SER A 45 -15.98 1.31 5.99
C SER A 45 -17.03 1.01 4.92
N PHE A 46 -16.63 0.75 3.68
CA PHE A 46 -17.53 0.43 2.59
C PHE A 46 -18.07 -1.01 2.71
N ALA A 47 -19.32 -1.22 2.30
CA ALA A 47 -19.97 -2.53 2.29
C ALA A 47 -19.79 -3.35 3.60
N ASN A 48 -19.99 -2.71 4.76
CA ASN A 48 -19.85 -3.34 6.09
C ASN A 48 -18.48 -4.00 6.35
N GLY A 49 -17.38 -3.42 5.86
CA GLY A 49 -16.05 -4.00 6.11
C GLY A 49 -15.56 -4.96 5.03
N THR A 50 -16.41 -5.31 4.06
CA THR A 50 -16.07 -6.31 3.03
C THR A 50 -15.26 -5.75 1.87
N VAL A 51 -15.25 -4.43 1.69
CA VAL A 51 -14.52 -3.76 0.62
C VAL A 51 -13.70 -2.62 1.19
N CYS A 52 -12.40 -2.65 0.91
CA CYS A 52 -11.45 -1.63 1.30
C CYS A 52 -11.03 -0.76 0.12
N HIS A 53 -10.95 0.55 0.35
CA HIS A 53 -10.44 1.52 -0.62
C HIS A 53 -9.14 2.12 -0.13
N VAL A 54 -8.12 2.14 -0.98
CA VAL A 54 -6.87 2.88 -0.73
C VAL A 54 -7.17 4.38 -0.75
N VAL A 55 -6.75 5.11 0.30
CA VAL A 55 -7.01 6.54 0.48
C VAL A 55 -5.75 7.40 0.56
N SER A 56 -4.59 6.85 0.95
CA SER A 56 -3.30 7.57 0.97
C SER A 56 -2.12 6.66 0.69
#